data_AF-A0A6L7PBU6-F1
#
_entry.id   AF-A0A6L7PBU6-F1
#
_cell.length_a   1.000
_cell.length_b   1.000
_cell.length_c   1.000
_cell.angle_alpha   90.00
_cell.angle_beta   90.00
_cell.angle_gamma   90.00
#
_symmetry.space_group_name_H-M   'P 1'
#
loop_
_entity.id
_entity.type
_entity.pdbx_description
1 polymer ?
#
loop_
_entity_poly.entity_id
_entity_poly.type
_entity_poly.pdbx_seq_one_letter_code
_entity_poly.pdbx_strand_id
1 'polypeptide(L)'
;SLQWSRSALSRRADRRAAAMYEAGLVEETRAIVERHGDDFEALTSIGYAEALGVLRGQWHEAEAVKRTQAATRRLIRRQAAWFRPVDPRIEWVAGADAEGVVTVVEAAANEFGG
;
A
#
# COMPACT_ATOMS: atom_id res chain seq x y z
N SER A 1 17.88 2.24 13.08
CA SER A 1 16.53 2.53 13.62
C SER A 1 15.78 3.41 12.64
N LEU A 2 14.95 2.86 11.76
CA LEU A 2 14.08 3.64 10.86
C LEU A 2 12.81 4.09 11.60
N GLN A 3 12.95 4.86 12.68
CA GLN A 3 11.82 5.46 13.37
C GLN A 3 11.41 6.76 12.66
N TRP A 4 10.66 6.65 11.57
CA TRP A 4 9.99 7.80 10.97
C TRP A 4 8.75 8.13 11.79
N SER A 5 8.55 9.40 12.14
CA SER A 5 7.31 9.81 12.81
C SER A 5 6.10 9.53 11.91
N ARG A 6 4.95 9.20 12.50
CA ARG A 6 3.71 8.89 11.77
C ARG A 6 3.32 9.99 10.76
N SER A 7 3.60 11.25 11.11
CA SER A 7 3.34 12.39 10.23
C SER A 7 4.32 12.42 9.04
N ALA A 8 5.59 12.08 9.24
CA ALA A 8 6.58 11.98 8.17
C ALA A 8 6.27 10.83 7.20
N LEU A 9 5.86 9.66 7.73
CA LEU A 9 5.44 8.52 6.92
C LEU A 9 4.19 8.84 6.09
N SER A 10 3.20 9.50 6.71
CA SER A 10 1.99 9.94 6.00
C SER A 10 2.32 10.92 4.88
N ARG A 11 3.18 11.93 5.12
CA ARG A 11 3.60 12.88 4.07
C ARG A 11 4.33 12.20 2.91
N ARG A 12 5.14 11.16 3.18
CA ARG A 12 5.81 10.38 2.13
C ARG A 12 4.81 9.56 1.31
N ALA A 13 3.86 8.90 1.99
CA ALA A 13 2.80 8.18 1.33
C ALA A 13 1.96 9.11 0.43
N ASP A 14 1.68 10.33 0.90
CA ASP A 14 0.89 11.29 0.14
C ASP A 14 1.59 11.71 -1.17
N ARG A 15 2.90 12.00 -1.09
CA ARG A 15 3.70 12.30 -2.28
C ARG A 15 3.83 11.10 -3.22
N ARG A 16 4.02 9.90 -2.67
CA ARG A 16 4.11 8.69 -3.49
C ARG A 16 2.80 8.44 -4.24
N ALA A 17 1.65 8.60 -3.59
CA ALA A 17 0.36 8.44 -4.25
C ALA A 17 0.23 9.41 -5.43
N ALA A 18 0.51 10.70 -5.23
CA ALA A 18 0.48 11.68 -6.33
C ALA A 18 1.42 11.28 -7.49
N ALA A 19 2.66 10.88 -7.18
CA ALA A 19 3.63 10.46 -8.18
C ALA A 19 3.19 9.20 -8.96
N MET A 20 2.44 8.27 -8.35
CA MET A 20 1.90 7.11 -9.06
C MET A 20 0.89 7.53 -10.14
N TYR A 21 0.01 8.47 -9.84
CA TYR A 21 -0.95 8.99 -10.81
C TYR A 21 -0.26 9.80 -11.92
N GLU A 22 0.69 10.67 -11.56
CA GLU A 22 1.52 11.38 -12.55
C GLU A 22 2.30 10.43 -13.47
N ALA A 23 2.68 9.25 -12.97
CA ALA A 23 3.36 8.21 -13.74
C ALA A 23 2.42 7.32 -14.58
N GLY A 24 1.10 7.59 -14.59
CA GLY A 24 0.15 6.87 -15.44
C GLY A 24 -0.54 5.67 -14.79
N LEU A 25 -0.80 5.70 -13.49
CA LEU A 25 -1.52 4.61 -12.80
C LEU A 25 -2.91 4.34 -13.41
N VAL A 26 -3.60 5.36 -13.92
CA VAL A 26 -4.92 5.19 -14.57
C VAL A 26 -4.78 4.42 -15.87
N GLU A 27 -3.74 4.72 -16.66
CA GLU A 27 -3.41 4.05 -17.91
C GLU A 27 -2.99 2.59 -17.67
N GLU A 28 -2.16 2.35 -16.65
CA GLU A 28 -1.79 0.99 -16.23
C GLU A 28 -3.03 0.19 -15.82
N THR A 29 -3.92 0.79 -15.03
CA THR A 29 -5.18 0.16 -14.61
C THR A 29 -6.06 -0.17 -15.80
N ARG A 30 -6.15 0.73 -16.79
CA ARG A 30 -6.91 0.50 -18.04
C ARG A 30 -6.37 -0.72 -18.79
N ALA A 31 -5.06 -0.82 -18.94
CA ALA A 31 -4.43 -1.96 -19.62
C ALA A 31 -4.69 -3.30 -18.90
N ILE A 32 -4.73 -3.30 -17.56
CA ILE A 32 -5.09 -4.49 -16.78
C ILE A 32 -6.55 -4.88 -17.04
N VAL A 33 -7.47 -3.92 -16.99
CA VAL A 33 -8.91 -4.15 -17.24
C VAL A 33 -9.13 -4.73 -18.63
N GLU A 34 -8.48 -4.16 -19.66
CA GLU A 34 -8.58 -4.64 -21.04
C GLU A 34 -8.10 -6.09 -21.20
N ARG A 35 -7.11 -6.52 -20.40
CA ARG A 35 -6.52 -7.86 -20.49
C ARG A 35 -7.23 -8.90 -19.62
N HIS A 36 -7.67 -8.51 -18.42
CA HIS A 36 -8.08 -9.43 -17.36
C HIS A 36 -9.50 -9.23 -16.86
N GLY A 37 -10.20 -8.18 -17.29
CA GLY A 37 -11.50 -7.80 -16.75
C GLY A 37 -11.37 -6.83 -15.57
N ASP A 38 -12.49 -6.17 -15.24
CA ASP A 38 -12.56 -5.16 -14.18
C ASP A 38 -12.87 -5.75 -12.78
N ASP A 39 -13.02 -7.07 -12.71
CA ASP A 39 -13.16 -7.90 -11.52
C ASP A 39 -11.83 -8.56 -11.09
N PHE A 40 -10.74 -8.31 -11.83
CA PHE A 40 -9.43 -8.88 -11.53
C PHE A 40 -8.93 -8.47 -10.14
N GLU A 41 -8.49 -9.45 -9.35
CA GLU A 41 -8.19 -9.28 -7.92
C GLU A 41 -7.15 -8.17 -7.64
N ALA A 42 -6.15 -8.00 -8.51
CA ALA A 42 -5.13 -6.97 -8.35
C ALA A 42 -5.72 -5.55 -8.28
N LEU A 43 -6.89 -5.33 -8.89
CA LEU A 43 -7.60 -4.05 -8.89
C LEU A 43 -8.26 -3.71 -7.56
N THR A 44 -8.23 -4.61 -6.57
CA THR A 44 -8.73 -4.34 -5.21
C THR A 44 -7.70 -3.61 -4.34
N SER A 45 -6.44 -3.56 -4.77
CA SER A 45 -5.36 -2.92 -4.03
C SER A 45 -5.48 -1.39 -4.02
N ILE A 46 -4.96 -0.75 -2.95
CA ILE A 46 -4.97 0.71 -2.80
C ILE A 46 -4.17 1.34 -3.96
N GLY A 47 -4.75 2.33 -4.62
CA GLY A 47 -4.26 2.93 -5.85
C GLY A 47 -5.06 2.42 -7.05
N TYR A 48 -5.03 1.10 -7.28
CA TYR A 48 -5.75 0.49 -8.40
C TYR A 48 -7.27 0.55 -8.23
N ALA A 49 -7.79 0.32 -7.02
CA ALA A 49 -9.22 0.43 -6.75
C ALA A 49 -9.73 1.86 -7.01
N GLU A 50 -8.94 2.87 -6.62
CA GLU A 50 -9.26 4.26 -6.90
C GLU A 50 -9.10 4.63 -8.38
N ALA A 51 -8.07 4.14 -9.07
CA ALA A 51 -7.88 4.35 -10.50
C ALA A 51 -9.00 3.68 -11.33
N LEU A 52 -9.45 2.49 -10.94
CA LEU A 52 -10.59 1.81 -11.56
C LEU A 52 -11.88 2.63 -11.41
N GLY A 53 -12.07 3.30 -10.27
CA GLY A 53 -13.19 4.23 -10.09
C GLY A 53 -13.13 5.44 -11.04
N VAL A 54 -11.95 5.88 -11.46
CA VAL A 54 -11.79 6.89 -12.53
C VAL A 54 -12.29 6.33 -13.86
N LEU A 55 -11.86 5.12 -14.22
CA LEU A 55 -12.29 4.46 -15.47
C LEU A 55 -13.81 4.21 -15.51
N ARG A 56 -14.42 3.95 -14.35
CA ARG A 56 -15.86 3.79 -14.18
C ARG A 56 -16.63 5.12 -14.13
N GLY A 57 -15.96 6.26 -14.23
CA GLY A 57 -16.59 7.59 -14.18
C GLY A 57 -17.14 7.97 -12.80
N GLN A 58 -16.74 7.27 -11.73
CA GLN A 58 -17.22 7.53 -10.37
C GLN A 58 -16.58 8.80 -9.78
N TRP A 59 -15.39 9.16 -10.29
CA TRP A 59 -14.66 10.36 -9.89
C TRP A 59 -13.57 10.72 -10.89
N HIS A 60 -13.12 11.98 -10.88
CA HIS A 60 -11.96 12.41 -11.65
C HIS A 60 -10.65 12.01 -10.96
N GLU A 61 -9.55 12.02 -11.72
CA GLU A 61 -8.23 11.59 -11.25
C GLU A 61 -7.76 12.31 -9.98
N ALA A 62 -7.90 13.64 -9.91
CA ALA A 62 -7.49 14.39 -8.72
C ALA A 62 -8.22 13.98 -7.43
N GLU A 63 -9.43 13.42 -7.52
CA GLU A 63 -10.15 12.88 -6.37
C GLU A 63 -9.70 11.45 -6.06
N ALA A 64 -9.37 10.65 -7.08
CA ALA A 64 -8.73 9.35 -6.89
C ALA A 64 -7.43 9.48 -6.10
N VAL A 65 -6.58 10.47 -6.43
CA VAL A 65 -5.35 10.77 -5.67
C VAL A 65 -5.66 10.97 -4.19
N LYS A 66 -6.61 11.85 -3.85
CA LYS A 66 -6.98 12.13 -2.46
C LYS A 66 -7.51 10.90 -1.74
N ARG A 67 -8.29 10.06 -2.44
CA ARG A 67 -8.83 8.80 -1.89
C ARG A 67 -7.72 7.79 -1.59
N THR A 68 -6.79 7.59 -2.53
CA THR A 68 -5.61 6.73 -2.35
C THR A 68 -4.80 7.20 -1.15
N GLN A 69 -4.49 8.49 -1.07
CA GLN A 69 -3.79 9.08 0.07
C GLN A 69 -4.51 8.80 1.41
N ALA A 70 -5.83 9.01 1.46
CA ALA A 70 -6.62 8.73 2.66
C ALA A 70 -6.60 7.24 3.04
N ALA A 71 -6.70 6.35 2.04
CA ALA A 71 -6.63 4.90 2.23
C ALA A 71 -5.26 4.47 2.75
N THR A 72 -4.17 4.97 2.17
CA THR A 72 -2.81 4.68 2.63
C THR A 72 -2.56 5.20 4.05
N ARG A 73 -3.04 6.40 4.40
CA ARG A 73 -2.97 6.90 5.78
C ARG A 73 -3.75 6.02 6.77
N ARG A 74 -4.92 5.50 6.38
CA ARG A 74 -5.67 4.53 7.19
C ARG A 74 -4.88 3.23 7.39
N LEU A 75 -4.26 2.72 6.32
CA LEU A 75 -3.41 1.53 6.36
C LEU A 75 -2.23 1.72 7.31
N ILE A 76 -1.48 2.83 7.19
CA ILE A 76 -0.37 3.18 8.07
C ILE A 76 -0.81 3.23 9.55
N ARG A 77 -1.97 3.82 9.84
CA ARG A 77 -2.51 3.85 11.21
C ARG A 77 -2.84 2.46 11.74
N ARG A 78 -3.42 1.59 10.91
CA ARG A 78 -3.72 0.19 11.29
C ARG A 78 -2.43 -0.58 11.55
N GLN A 79 -1.45 -0.51 10.64
CA GLN A 79 -0.15 -1.14 10.84
C GLN A 79 0.50 -0.69 12.15
N ALA A 80 0.52 0.63 12.43
CA ALA A 80 1.05 1.16 13.67
C ALA A 80 0.31 0.69 14.94
N ALA A 81 -0.97 0.31 14.84
CA ALA A 81 -1.72 -0.27 15.95
C ALA A 81 -1.38 -1.75 16.18
N TRP A 82 -1.11 -2.50 15.11
CA TRP A 82 -0.67 -3.90 15.16
C TRP A 82 0.77 -4.02 15.69
N PHE A 83 1.60 -3.03 15.36
CA PHE A 83 2.97 -2.87 15.85
C PHE A 83 3.06 -2.10 17.18
N ARG A 84 2.03 -2.11 18.04
CA ARG A 84 2.18 -1.61 19.41
C ARG A 84 2.69 -2.74 20.30
N PRO A 85 3.72 -2.51 21.15
CA PRO A 85 4.22 -3.52 22.06
C PRO A 85 3.21 -3.75 23.19
N VAL A 86 2.25 -4.64 22.93
CA VAL A 86 1.34 -5.21 23.95
C VAL A 86 1.45 -6.74 23.94
N ASP A 87 2.20 -7.32 23.00
CA ASP A 87 2.46 -8.75 22.93
C ASP A 87 3.92 -9.05 23.34
N PRO A 88 4.15 -9.76 24.45
CA PRO A 88 5.50 -10.12 24.93
C PRO A 88 6.24 -11.11 24.01
N ARG A 89 5.62 -11.57 22.91
CA ARG A 89 6.23 -12.46 21.91
C ARG A 89 6.88 -11.72 20.74
N ILE A 90 6.80 -10.38 20.69
CA ILE A 90 7.31 -9.58 19.56
C ILE A 90 8.70 -9.05 19.88
N GLU A 91 9.71 -9.59 19.18
CA GLU A 91 11.09 -9.09 19.22
C GLU A 91 11.29 -8.02 18.12
N TRP A 92 11.70 -6.81 18.52
CA TRP A 92 11.81 -5.66 17.63
C TRP A 92 13.19 -5.62 16.96
N VAL A 93 13.29 -6.00 15.69
CA VAL A 93 14.56 -5.88 14.94
C VAL A 93 14.65 -4.51 14.25
N ALA A 94 15.75 -3.79 14.48
CA ALA A 94 15.96 -2.46 13.93
C ALA A 94 16.26 -2.52 12.42
N GLY A 95 15.29 -2.16 11.57
CA GLY A 95 15.42 -2.17 10.11
C GLY A 95 16.49 -1.23 9.58
N ALA A 96 17.68 -1.76 9.31
CA ALA A 96 18.72 -1.15 8.48
C ALA A 96 19.39 -2.21 7.58
N ASP A 97 18.64 -3.25 7.21
CA ASP A 97 19.09 -4.22 6.22
C ASP A 97 17.91 -4.67 5.36
N ALA A 98 18.02 -4.47 4.05
CA ALA A 98 17.01 -4.88 3.09
C ALA A 98 16.97 -6.41 2.95
N GLU A 99 18.08 -7.10 3.20
CA GLU A 99 18.13 -8.57 3.24
C GLU A 99 17.30 -9.11 4.40
N GLY A 100 17.42 -8.52 5.60
CA GLY A 100 16.67 -8.96 6.77
C GLY A 100 15.15 -8.84 6.66
N VAL A 101 14.63 -7.91 5.84
CA VAL A 101 13.19 -7.79 5.58
C VAL A 101 12.68 -8.89 4.64
N VAL A 102 13.48 -9.28 3.64
CA VAL A 102 13.13 -10.36 2.70
C VAL A 102 13.13 -11.71 3.43
N THR A 103 14.13 -11.98 4.26
CA THR A 103 14.24 -13.24 5.02
C THR A 103 13.06 -13.44 5.99
N VAL A 104 12.56 -12.38 6.61
CA VAL A 104 11.39 -12.47 7.51
C VAL A 104 10.09 -12.73 6.74
N VAL A 105 9.96 -12.17 5.53
CA VAL A 105 8.80 -12.43 4.66
C VAL A 105 8.82 -13.87 4.13
N GLU A 106 10.00 -14.40 3.79
CA GLU A 106 10.18 -15.78 3.33
C GLU A 106 9.95 -16.81 4.46
N ALA A 107 10.42 -16.53 5.68
CA ALA A 107 10.19 -17.40 6.83
C ALA A 107 8.71 -17.49 7.22
N ALA A 108 7.98 -16.37 7.20
CA ALA A 108 6.54 -16.37 7.47
C ALA A 108 5.74 -17.11 6.39
N ALA A 109 6.17 -17.07 5.13
CA ALA A 109 5.53 -17.81 4.04
C ALA A 109 5.66 -19.34 4.19
N ASN A 110 6.74 -19.82 4.81
CA ASN A 110 6.95 -21.26 5.05
C ASN A 110 6.15 -21.81 6.25
N GLU A 111 5.72 -20.98 7.21
CA GLU A 111 4.92 -21.44 8.36
C GLU A 111 3.42 -21.61 8.07
N PHE A 112 2.90 -21.02 7.00
CA PHE A 112 1.50 -21.19 6.56
C PHE A 112 1.31 -22.32 5.52
N GLY A 113 2.37 -23.05 5.19
CA GLY A 113 2.39 -24.16 4.24
C GLY A 113 2.55 -25.55 4.88
N GLY A 114 2.09 -25.72 6.12
CA GLY A 114 2.08 -27.00 6.85
C GLY A 114 0.66 -27.48 7.13
#